data_AF-A0A251UMF3-F1
#
_entry.id   AF-A0A251UMF3-F1
#
_cell.length_a   1.000
_cell.length_b   1.000
_cell.length_c   1.000
_cell.angle_alpha   90.00
_cell.angle_beta   90.00
_cell.angle_gamma   90.00
#
_symmetry.space_group_name_H-M   'P 1'
#
loop_
_entity.id
_entity.type
_entity.pdbx_description
1 polymer ?
#
loop_
_entity_poly.entity_id
_entity_poly.type
_entity_poly.pdbx_seq_one_letter_code
_entity_poly.pdbx_strand_id
1 'polypeptide(L)'
;MYIEMTKSRDNLAVIDELLLYWNLFDTNCVVEEIEEAFLVSDFGPKITIKIVESLRDDIYAGKLKSGTEIKASDALKKNSLGILMTKGAKTELKLGFRKPTVTMIVGANGGGKTTSLGKLAYRLKSEGALVSS
;
A
#
# COMPACT_ATOMS: atom_id res chain seq x y z
N MET A 1 -2.90 -4.16 14.32
CA MET A 1 -2.57 -3.99 12.89
C MET A 1 -3.73 -3.37 12.11
N TYR A 2 -4.98 -3.86 12.22
CA TYR A 2 -6.12 -3.26 11.51
C TYR A 2 -6.54 -1.85 11.98
N ILE A 3 -6.35 -1.53 13.27
CA ILE A 3 -6.83 -0.26 13.85
C ILE A 3 -6.10 0.98 13.29
N GLU A 4 -4.81 0.87 12.97
CA GLU A 4 -4.02 2.00 12.45
C GLU A 4 -4.39 2.38 11.01
N MET A 5 -5.02 1.48 10.24
CA MET A 5 -5.41 1.74 8.85
C MET A 5 -6.90 2.09 8.70
N THR A 6 -7.63 2.30 9.79
CA THR A 6 -9.08 2.54 9.78
C THR A 6 -9.45 3.75 8.93
N LYS A 7 -8.73 4.88 9.09
CA LYS A 7 -8.99 6.11 8.34
C LYS A 7 -8.75 5.95 6.82
N SER A 8 -7.68 5.26 6.44
CA SER A 8 -7.40 4.97 5.01
C SER A 8 -8.46 4.04 4.43
N ARG A 9 -8.92 3.06 5.20
CA ARG A 9 -10.02 2.16 4.78
C ARG A 9 -11.34 2.91 4.61
N ASP A 10 -11.66 3.82 5.52
CA ASP A 10 -12.90 4.61 5.46
C ASP A 10 -12.89 5.55 4.25
N ASN A 11 -11.76 6.21 3.98
CA ASN A 11 -11.61 7.07 2.79
C ASN A 11 -11.77 6.28 1.47
N LEU A 12 -11.29 5.04 1.41
CA LEU A 12 -11.42 4.18 0.23
C LEU A 12 -12.80 3.52 0.11
N ALA A 13 -13.63 3.54 1.15
CA ALA A 13 -14.98 2.97 1.09
C ALA A 13 -15.91 3.76 0.15
N VAL A 14 -15.62 5.05 -0.08
CA VAL A 14 -16.34 5.90 -1.06
C VAL A 14 -16.28 5.27 -2.46
N ILE A 15 -15.16 4.63 -2.82
CA ILE A 15 -15.00 3.95 -4.12
C ILE A 15 -16.06 2.86 -4.30
N ASP A 16 -16.47 2.16 -3.24
CA ASP A 16 -17.50 1.13 -3.32
C ASP A 16 -18.86 1.72 -3.70
N GLU A 17 -19.18 2.90 -3.19
CA GLU A 17 -20.42 3.61 -3.49
C GLU A 17 -20.45 4.11 -4.94
N LEU A 18 -19.34 4.66 -5.41
CA LEU A 18 -19.21 5.13 -6.79
C LEU A 18 -19.36 4.02 -7.82
N LEU A 19 -18.80 2.84 -7.51
CA LEU A 19 -18.86 1.69 -8.41
C LEU A 19 -20.23 1.01 -8.43
N LEU A 20 -21.13 1.27 -7.47
CA LEU A 20 -22.50 0.74 -7.51
C LEU A 20 -23.35 1.36 -8.62
N TYR A 21 -23.12 2.64 -8.91
CA TYR A 21 -23.89 3.41 -9.91
C TYR A 21 -23.12 3.63 -11.21
N TRP A 22 -21.88 3.13 -11.28
CA TRP A 22 -21.04 3.32 -12.45
C TRP A 22 -21.68 2.74 -13.73
N ASN A 23 -21.58 3.52 -14.79
CA ASN A 23 -21.76 3.08 -16.17
C ASN A 23 -20.64 3.65 -17.04
N LEU A 24 -20.53 3.17 -18.29
CA LEU A 24 -19.44 3.54 -19.18
C LEU A 24 -19.33 5.06 -19.45
N PHE A 25 -20.45 5.79 -19.47
CA PHE A 25 -20.45 7.24 -19.73
C PHE A 25 -19.84 8.04 -18.57
N ASP A 26 -19.98 7.54 -17.35
CA ASP A 26 -19.49 8.21 -16.13
C ASP A 26 -18.03 7.84 -15.79
N THR A 27 -17.37 7.05 -16.65
CA THR A 27 -16.01 6.55 -16.40
C THR A 27 -15.03 7.65 -16.05
N ASN A 28 -15.05 8.80 -16.74
CA ASN A 28 -14.10 9.88 -16.44
C ASN A 28 -14.33 10.49 -15.06
N CYS A 29 -15.58 10.78 -14.70
CA CYS A 29 -15.93 11.33 -13.39
C CYS A 29 -15.58 10.34 -12.27
N VAL A 30 -15.94 9.06 -12.40
CA VAL A 30 -15.65 8.04 -11.40
C VAL A 30 -14.14 7.84 -11.22
N VAL A 31 -13.37 7.90 -12.30
CA VAL A 31 -11.91 7.77 -12.24
C VAL A 31 -11.25 8.96 -11.53
N GLU A 32 -11.74 10.18 -11.74
CA GLU A 32 -11.29 11.39 -11.03
C GLU A 32 -11.58 11.31 -9.52
N GLU A 33 -12.77 10.85 -9.15
CA GLU A 33 -13.13 10.68 -7.73
C GLU A 33 -12.31 9.56 -7.06
N ILE A 34 -12.01 8.48 -7.79
CA ILE A 34 -11.09 7.43 -7.32
C ILE A 34 -9.68 8.00 -7.11
N GLU A 35 -9.19 8.88 -8.00
CA GLU A 35 -7.91 9.56 -7.84
C GLU A 35 -7.88 10.41 -6.56
N GLU A 36 -8.91 11.21 -6.32
CA GLU A 36 -9.01 12.03 -5.11
C GLU A 36 -9.01 11.17 -3.84
N ALA A 37 -9.82 10.09 -3.82
CA ALA A 37 -9.87 9.16 -2.70
C ALA A 37 -8.51 8.53 -2.39
N PHE A 38 -7.71 8.21 -3.42
CA PHE A 38 -6.35 7.71 -3.25
C PHE A 38 -5.39 8.77 -2.69
N LEU A 39 -5.44 10.00 -3.20
CA LEU A 39 -4.60 11.10 -2.72
C LEU A 39 -4.89 11.43 -1.24
N VAL A 40 -6.16 11.44 -0.84
CA VAL A 40 -6.59 11.64 0.56
C VAL A 40 -6.21 10.45 1.46
N SER A 41 -5.92 9.29 0.86
CA SER A 41 -5.49 8.06 1.55
C SER A 41 -3.97 7.88 1.59
N ASP A 42 -3.19 8.96 1.43
CA ASP A 42 -1.72 8.97 1.42
C ASP A 42 -1.06 8.19 0.27
N PHE A 43 -1.76 7.94 -0.84
CA PHE A 43 -1.13 7.44 -2.06
C PHE A 43 -0.43 8.58 -2.79
N GLY A 44 0.84 8.35 -3.16
CA GLY A 44 1.62 9.36 -3.89
C GLY A 44 1.06 9.61 -5.30
N PRO A 45 1.12 10.85 -5.84
CA PRO A 45 0.49 11.20 -7.13
C PRO A 45 0.88 10.30 -8.30
N LYS A 46 2.17 9.94 -8.39
CA LYS A 46 2.69 9.04 -9.44
C LYS A 46 2.03 7.66 -9.43
N ILE A 47 1.74 7.15 -8.24
CA ILE A 47 1.13 5.83 -8.03
C ILE A 47 -0.34 5.91 -8.39
N THR A 48 -1.01 6.95 -7.89
CA THR A 48 -2.42 7.22 -8.16
C THR A 48 -2.68 7.29 -9.66
N ILE A 49 -1.97 8.16 -10.39
CA ILE A 49 -2.09 8.32 -11.86
C ILE A 49 -1.95 6.96 -12.57
N LYS A 50 -0.96 6.16 -12.17
CA LYS A 50 -0.74 4.85 -12.79
C LYS A 50 -1.93 3.89 -12.57
N ILE A 51 -2.55 3.94 -11.40
CA ILE A 51 -3.72 3.11 -11.07
C ILE A 51 -4.92 3.54 -11.92
N VAL A 52 -5.22 4.83 -11.94
CA VAL A 52 -6.41 5.36 -12.62
C VAL A 52 -6.34 5.24 -14.14
N GLU A 53 -5.17 5.49 -14.74
CA GLU A 53 -4.97 5.30 -16.19
C GLU A 53 -5.10 3.82 -16.58
N SER A 54 -4.50 2.90 -15.80
CA SER A 54 -4.66 1.46 -16.06
C SER A 54 -6.12 1.00 -15.97
N LEU A 55 -6.89 1.59 -15.05
CA LEU A 55 -8.30 1.29 -14.86
C LEU A 55 -9.14 1.82 -16.04
N ARG A 56 -8.86 3.06 -16.46
CA ARG A 56 -9.47 3.69 -17.64
C ARG A 56 -9.21 2.87 -18.91
N ASP A 57 -7.96 2.45 -19.13
CA ASP A 57 -7.58 1.62 -20.28
C ASP A 57 -8.30 0.28 -20.30
N ASP A 58 -8.39 -0.41 -19.15
CA ASP A 58 -9.05 -1.72 -19.07
C ASP A 58 -10.58 -1.62 -19.25
N ILE A 59 -11.21 -0.53 -18.80
CA ILE A 59 -12.62 -0.23 -19.04
C ILE A 59 -12.86 0.01 -20.54
N TYR A 60 -12.10 0.90 -21.18
CA TYR A 60 -12.28 1.22 -22.60
C TYR A 60 -11.89 0.07 -23.53
N ALA A 61 -10.95 -0.80 -23.13
CA ALA A 61 -10.66 -2.05 -23.82
C ALA A 61 -11.75 -3.12 -23.66
N GLY A 62 -12.79 -2.85 -22.86
CA GLY A 62 -13.90 -3.78 -22.60
C GLY A 62 -13.51 -4.98 -21.75
N LYS A 63 -12.40 -4.91 -21.01
CA LYS A 63 -11.96 -5.95 -20.08
C LYS A 63 -12.69 -5.88 -18.74
N LEU A 64 -13.14 -4.68 -18.36
CA LEU A 64 -13.94 -4.42 -17.18
C LEU A 64 -15.30 -3.87 -17.61
N LYS A 65 -16.37 -4.61 -17.29
CA LYS A 65 -17.73 -4.36 -17.79
C LYS A 65 -18.75 -4.06 -16.69
N SER A 66 -18.36 -4.15 -15.42
CA SER A 66 -19.20 -3.82 -14.27
C SER A 66 -18.39 -3.17 -13.15
N GLY A 67 -19.06 -2.39 -12.29
CA GLY A 67 -18.45 -1.85 -11.08
C GLY A 67 -17.88 -2.93 -10.15
N THR A 68 -18.49 -4.12 -10.12
CA THR A 68 -17.98 -5.27 -9.38
C THR A 68 -16.66 -5.82 -9.95
N GLU A 69 -16.53 -5.87 -11.28
CA GLU A 69 -15.28 -6.23 -11.96
C GLU A 69 -14.20 -5.17 -11.74
N ILE A 70 -14.57 -3.88 -11.81
CA ILE A 70 -13.66 -2.77 -11.53
C ILE A 70 -13.13 -2.86 -10.08
N LYS A 71 -14.02 -3.02 -9.09
CA LYS A 71 -13.65 -3.24 -7.68
C LYS A 71 -12.76 -4.47 -7.50
N ALA A 72 -13.06 -5.53 -8.24
CA ALA A 72 -12.29 -6.76 -8.19
C ALA A 72 -10.97 -6.69 -8.97
N SER A 73 -10.78 -5.65 -9.79
CA SER A 73 -9.69 -5.56 -10.75
C SER A 73 -8.33 -5.57 -10.09
N ASP A 74 -7.39 -6.16 -10.81
CA ASP A 74 -5.98 -6.10 -10.45
C ASP A 74 -5.47 -4.65 -10.46
N ALA A 75 -6.08 -3.73 -11.20
CA ALA A 75 -5.74 -2.31 -11.14
C ALA A 75 -5.98 -1.73 -9.74
N LEU A 76 -7.11 -2.02 -9.07
CA LEU A 76 -7.34 -1.55 -7.70
C LEU A 76 -6.63 -2.41 -6.64
N LYS A 77 -6.63 -3.73 -6.80
CA LYS A 77 -6.08 -4.68 -5.81
C LYS A 77 -4.58 -4.93 -5.94
N LYS A 78 -4.08 -5.11 -7.16
CA LYS A 78 -2.68 -5.46 -7.44
C LYS A 78 -1.82 -4.27 -7.82
N ASN A 79 -2.29 -3.10 -8.26
CA ASN A 79 -1.37 -1.95 -8.36
C ASN A 79 -1.08 -1.35 -6.99
N SER A 80 -2.03 -1.34 -6.05
CA SER A 80 -1.74 -0.97 -4.65
C SER A 80 -0.70 -1.92 -4.02
N LEU A 81 -0.87 -3.24 -4.16
CA LEU A 81 0.08 -4.25 -3.66
C LEU A 81 1.35 -4.39 -4.51
N GLY A 82 1.21 -4.37 -5.82
CA GLY A 82 2.26 -4.57 -6.81
C GLY A 82 3.18 -3.38 -6.93
N ILE A 83 2.75 -2.18 -6.56
CA ILE A 83 3.63 -1.01 -6.36
C ILE A 83 4.40 -1.13 -5.04
N LEU A 84 3.77 -1.63 -3.97
CA LEU A 84 4.46 -2.01 -2.73
C LEU A 84 5.49 -3.13 -2.97
N MET A 85 5.24 -4.04 -3.93
CA MET A 85 6.09 -5.20 -4.24
C MET A 85 7.02 -5.03 -5.46
N THR A 86 6.91 -3.97 -6.27
CA THR A 86 7.73 -3.82 -7.51
C THR A 86 9.19 -3.48 -7.22
N LYS A 87 9.53 -3.16 -5.98
CA LYS A 87 10.91 -3.27 -5.53
C LYS A 87 11.04 -4.64 -4.89
N GLY A 88 11.84 -5.52 -5.47
CA GLY A 88 12.25 -6.83 -4.91
C GLY A 88 13.03 -6.73 -3.59
N ALA A 89 12.66 -5.79 -2.73
CA ALA A 89 13.08 -5.66 -1.36
C ALA A 89 12.48 -6.85 -0.60
N LYS A 90 13.32 -7.87 -0.39
CA LYS A 90 13.07 -8.84 0.67
C LYS A 90 12.82 -8.04 1.95
N THR A 91 11.61 -8.11 2.47
CA THR A 91 11.16 -7.36 3.66
C THR A 91 11.73 -7.96 4.94
N GLU A 92 12.22 -9.19 4.87
CA GLU A 92 12.91 -9.87 5.96
C GLU A 92 14.28 -9.24 6.23
N LEU A 93 14.60 -9.09 7.52
CA LEU A 93 15.92 -8.68 7.96
C LEU A 93 16.92 -9.79 7.63
N LYS A 94 17.87 -9.51 6.72
CA LYS A 94 18.92 -10.46 6.35
C LYS A 94 20.00 -10.52 7.42
N LEU A 95 19.77 -11.31 8.45
CA LEU A 95 20.80 -11.69 9.41
C LEU A 95 21.63 -12.82 8.79
N GLY A 96 22.85 -12.52 8.36
CA GLY A 96 23.74 -13.53 7.80
C GLY A 96 24.09 -14.63 8.80
N PHE A 97 24.75 -15.70 8.35
CA PHE A 97 25.17 -16.80 9.25
C PHE A 97 26.36 -16.44 10.15
N ARG A 98 27.12 -15.39 9.80
CA ARG A 98 28.27 -14.92 10.58
C ARG A 98 27.83 -14.00 11.71
N LYS A 99 28.32 -14.25 12.93
CA LYS A 99 28.04 -13.46 14.12
C LYS A 99 29.30 -12.70 14.59
N PRO A 100 29.16 -11.48 15.14
CA PRO A 100 27.91 -10.73 15.29
C PRO A 100 27.43 -10.11 13.97
N THR A 101 26.10 -10.04 13.78
CA THR A 101 25.51 -9.22 12.72
C THR A 101 25.26 -7.82 13.26
N VAL A 102 25.75 -6.79 12.56
CA VAL A 102 25.60 -5.38 12.95
C VAL A 102 24.52 -4.74 12.09
N THR A 103 23.49 -4.17 12.72
CA THR A 103 22.39 -3.44 12.05
C THR A 103 22.39 -1.99 12.54
N MET A 104 22.48 -1.03 11.61
CA MET A 104 22.44 0.41 11.93
C MET A 104 21.06 0.98 11.58
N ILE A 105 20.44 1.67 12.53
CA ILE A 105 19.16 2.37 12.33
C ILE A 105 19.46 3.87 12.20
N VAL A 106 19.08 4.47 11.07
CA VAL A 106 19.29 5.90 10.76
C VAL A 106 17.96 6.58 10.46
N GLY A 107 17.89 7.91 10.67
CA GLY A 107 16.70 8.71 10.42
C GLY A 107 16.72 10.07 11.12
N ALA A 108 15.78 10.95 10.80
CA ALA A 108 15.65 12.28 11.39
C ALA A 108 15.28 12.25 12.89
N ASN A 109 15.52 13.34 13.61
CA ASN A 109 15.09 13.46 15.02
C ASN A 109 13.56 13.42 15.13
N GLY A 110 13.05 12.78 16.18
CA GLY A 110 11.60 12.57 16.37
C GLY A 110 11.00 11.38 15.59
N GLY A 111 11.70 10.79 14.63
CA GLY A 111 11.21 9.65 13.83
C GLY A 111 11.15 8.29 14.54
N GLY A 112 11.22 8.26 15.87
CA GLY A 112 11.07 7.01 16.65
C GLY A 112 12.22 6.01 16.53
N LYS A 113 13.45 6.45 16.21
CA LYS A 113 14.64 5.57 16.08
C LYS A 113 14.87 4.69 17.30
N THR A 114 14.98 5.30 18.48
CA THR A 114 15.25 4.60 19.75
C THR A 114 14.10 3.64 20.11
N THR A 115 12.85 4.07 19.90
CA THR A 115 11.66 3.23 20.11
C THR A 115 11.63 2.02 19.17
N SER A 116 11.96 2.23 17.89
CA SER A 116 12.00 1.17 16.88
C SER A 116 13.15 0.18 17.14
N LEU A 117 14.32 0.67 17.57
CA LEU A 117 15.44 -0.17 18.01
C LEU A 117 15.03 -1.08 19.18
N GLY A 118 14.34 -0.53 20.18
CA GLY A 118 13.84 -1.32 21.31
C GLY A 118 12.85 -2.41 20.90
N LYS A 119 11.88 -2.06 20.03
CA LYS A 119 10.92 -3.03 19.48
C LYS A 119 11.61 -4.14 18.67
N LEU A 120 12.60 -3.78 17.85
CA LEU A 120 13.38 -4.73 17.06
C LEU A 120 14.21 -5.65 17.96
N ALA A 121 14.90 -5.11 18.97
CA ALA A 121 15.68 -5.88 19.93
C ALA A 121 14.80 -6.86 20.71
N TYR A 122 13.61 -6.43 21.15
CA TYR A 122 12.63 -7.29 21.82
C TYR A 122 12.18 -8.44 20.92
N ARG A 123 11.81 -8.13 19.66
CA ARG A 123 11.40 -9.14 18.68
C ARG A 123 12.51 -10.17 18.43
N LEU A 124 13.74 -9.72 18.17
CA LEU A 124 14.87 -10.62 17.92
C LEU A 124 15.20 -11.49 19.15
N LYS A 125 15.14 -10.94 20.37
CA LYS A 125 15.29 -11.73 21.60
C LYS A 125 14.17 -12.77 21.76
N SER A 126 12.93 -12.42 21.42
CA SER A 126 11.80 -13.37 21.46
C SER A 126 11.94 -14.50 20.44
N GLU A 127 12.63 -14.26 19.33
CA GLU A 127 13.00 -15.26 18.31
C GLU A 127 14.29 -16.04 18.70
N GLY A 128 14.85 -15.82 19.90
CA GLY A 128 16.01 -16.55 20.44
C GLY A 128 17.38 -15.96 20.08
N ALA A 129 17.44 -14.78 19.47
CA ALA A 129 18.71 -14.12 19.17
C ALA A 129 19.34 -13.46 20.41
N LEU A 130 20.67 -13.62 20.55
CA LEU A 130 21.47 -12.84 21.50
C LEU A 130 21.66 -11.42 20.94
N VAL A 131 21.02 -10.45 21.58
CA VAL A 131 21.05 -9.03 21.16
C VAL A 131 21.75 -8.20 22.24
N SER A 132 22.79 -7.48 21.82
CA SER A 132 23.43 -6.41 22.58
C SER A 132 23.05 -5.07 21.94
N SER A 133 22.52 -4.15 22.74
CA SER A 133 22.14 -2.78 22.32
C SER A 133 23.12 -1.77 22.87
#